data_AF-A0A257LUJ8-F1
#
_entry.id   AF-A0A257LUJ8-F1
#
_cell.length_a   1.000
_cell.length_b   1.000
_cell.length_c   1.000
_cell.angle_alpha   90.00
_cell.angle_beta   90.00
_cell.angle_gamma   90.00
#
_symmetry.space_group_name_H-M   'P 1'
#
loop_
_entity.id
_entity.type
_entity.pdbx_description
1 polymer ?
#
loop_
_entity_poly.entity_id
_entity_poly.type
_entity_poly.pdbx_seq_one_letter_code
_entity_poly.pdbx_strand_id
1 'polypeptide(L)'
;MTCKGLYVFVEGPDDERFFKRIAELSLQHKYAFVHIIKHAKLKKDKIDNHLRAIKSMEAHYIYVVDINDSPCVTAKKCKLQMMLKNIDPENILVVIKEIESWYLAGLDDHACITLDLKPCTLTDGITKEQFNSLIPKKFDSRVNFMIEILKIFSIETAKTKNRSFRYFIEKYDCE
;
A
#
# COMPACT_ATOMS: atom_id res chain seq x y z
N MET A 1 -17.23 -12.45 19.81
CA MET A 1 -16.44 -12.01 18.64
C MET A 1 -16.31 -10.51 18.71
N THR A 2 -15.13 -10.01 19.05
CA THR A 2 -14.87 -8.56 19.05
C THR A 2 -14.71 -8.11 17.60
N CYS A 3 -15.73 -7.43 17.07
CA CYS A 3 -15.69 -6.73 15.79
C CYS A 3 -14.67 -5.59 15.89
N LYS A 4 -13.38 -5.91 15.71
CA LYS A 4 -12.32 -4.89 15.70
C LYS A 4 -12.29 -4.23 14.33
N GLY A 5 -12.16 -2.91 14.32
CA GLY A 5 -11.91 -2.13 13.12
C GLY A 5 -10.44 -2.13 12.75
N LEU A 6 -10.14 -1.95 11.46
CA LEU A 6 -8.80 -1.71 10.95
C LEU A 6 -8.68 -0.28 10.43
N TYR A 7 -7.62 0.41 10.81
CA TYR A 7 -7.27 1.73 10.28
C TYR A 7 -5.99 1.67 9.45
N VAL A 8 -6.04 2.05 8.19
CA VAL A 8 -4.86 2.04 7.30
C VAL A 8 -4.43 3.48 7.04
N PHE A 9 -3.29 3.86 7.58
CA PHE A 9 -2.67 5.15 7.32
C PHE A 9 -1.86 5.06 6.03
N VAL A 10 -2.14 5.96 5.10
CA VAL A 10 -1.47 6.03 3.80
C VAL A 10 -0.96 7.43 3.50
N GLU A 11 0.08 7.55 2.67
CA GLU A 11 0.69 8.84 2.36
C GLU A 11 -0.25 9.70 1.50
N GLY A 12 -0.65 9.18 0.33
CA GLY A 12 -1.34 9.95 -0.71
C GLY A 12 -2.67 9.36 -1.21
N PRO A 13 -3.27 10.01 -2.22
CA PRO A 13 -4.50 9.54 -2.86
C PRO A 13 -4.31 8.27 -3.70
N ASP A 14 -3.10 8.00 -4.19
CA ASP A 14 -2.81 6.83 -5.01
C ASP A 14 -2.69 5.57 -4.14
N ASP A 15 -2.06 5.70 -2.98
CA ASP A 15 -2.07 4.70 -1.92
C ASP A 15 -3.49 4.42 -1.45
N GLU A 16 -4.27 5.48 -1.15
CA GLU A 16 -5.66 5.34 -0.74
C GLU A 16 -6.46 4.52 -1.75
N ARG A 17 -6.30 4.79 -3.05
CA ARG A 17 -7.00 4.04 -4.09
C ARG A 17 -6.61 2.57 -4.12
N PHE A 18 -5.32 2.28 -3.96
CA PHE A 18 -4.82 0.91 -3.93
C PHE A 18 -5.41 0.15 -2.74
N PHE A 19 -5.28 0.70 -1.53
CA PHE A 19 -5.76 0.05 -0.32
C PHE A 19 -7.29 -0.02 -0.28
N LYS A 20 -8.02 0.97 -0.81
CA LYS A 20 -9.48 0.86 -0.97
C LYS A 20 -9.85 -0.34 -1.83
N ARG A 21 -9.17 -0.55 -2.95
CA ARG A 21 -9.53 -1.66 -3.83
C ARG A 21 -9.07 -3.01 -3.28
N ILE A 22 -7.82 -3.13 -2.86
CA ILE A 22 -7.20 -4.41 -2.52
C ILE A 22 -7.44 -4.77 -1.05
N ALA A 23 -7.20 -3.83 -0.13
CA ALA A 23 -7.31 -4.13 1.29
C ALA A 23 -8.76 -4.23 1.78
N GLU A 24 -9.71 -3.45 1.24
CA GLU A 24 -11.12 -3.66 1.58
C GLU A 24 -11.59 -5.06 1.12
N LEU A 25 -11.21 -5.48 -0.09
CA LEU A 25 -11.57 -6.82 -0.59
C LEU A 25 -10.94 -7.94 0.24
N SER A 26 -9.66 -7.80 0.59
CA SER A 26 -8.91 -8.88 1.24
C SER A 26 -8.94 -8.90 2.76
N LEU A 27 -9.40 -7.83 3.43
CA LEU A 27 -9.40 -7.75 4.90
C LEU A 27 -10.80 -7.64 5.52
N GLN A 28 -11.85 -7.46 4.71
CA GLN A 28 -13.23 -7.42 5.20
C GLN A 28 -13.68 -8.69 5.92
N HIS A 29 -13.05 -9.84 5.64
CA HIS A 29 -13.37 -11.09 6.33
C HIS A 29 -12.85 -11.13 7.78
N LYS A 30 -11.85 -10.29 8.11
CA LYS A 30 -11.23 -10.20 9.45
C LYS A 30 -11.71 -9.06 10.30
N TYR A 31 -12.09 -7.97 9.65
CA TYR A 31 -12.38 -6.70 10.30
C TYR A 31 -13.80 -6.26 9.98
N ALA A 32 -14.50 -5.74 10.98
CA ALA A 32 -15.84 -5.21 10.79
C ALA A 32 -15.87 -3.99 9.84
N PHE A 33 -14.76 -3.26 9.78
CA PHE A 33 -14.53 -2.21 8.81
C PHE A 33 -13.04 -2.00 8.58
N VAL A 34 -12.70 -1.49 7.39
CA VAL A 34 -11.39 -0.95 7.06
C VAL A 34 -11.55 0.54 6.78
N HIS A 35 -10.87 1.39 7.54
CA HIS A 35 -10.92 2.85 7.39
C HIS A 35 -9.56 3.40 6.97
N ILE A 36 -9.50 4.07 5.81
CA ILE A 36 -8.25 4.58 5.26
C ILE A 36 -8.07 6.07 5.61
N ILE A 37 -6.92 6.41 6.20
CA ILE A 37 -6.57 7.76 6.65
C ILE A 37 -5.35 8.25 5.88
N LYS A 38 -5.52 9.32 5.09
CA LYS A 38 -4.39 10.02 4.45
C LYS A 38 -3.64 10.87 5.46
N HIS A 39 -2.35 10.61 5.65
CA HIS A 39 -1.57 11.30 6.69
C HIS A 39 -0.53 12.29 6.16
N ALA A 40 -0.22 12.35 4.86
CA ALA A 40 0.81 13.28 4.35
C ALA A 40 0.51 14.76 4.65
N LYS A 41 -0.77 15.14 4.76
CA LYS A 41 -1.21 16.50 5.09
C LYS A 41 -1.48 16.70 6.58
N LEU A 42 -1.36 15.66 7.41
CA LEU A 42 -1.65 15.75 8.84
C LEU A 42 -0.40 16.16 9.62
N LYS A 43 -0.60 17.05 10.60
CA LYS A 43 0.45 17.34 11.59
C LYS A 43 0.73 16.09 12.41
N LYS A 44 1.99 15.92 12.83
CA LYS A 44 2.43 14.76 13.65
C LYS A 44 1.55 14.54 14.89
N ASP A 45 1.22 15.61 15.60
CA ASP A 45 0.35 15.52 16.79
C ASP A 45 -1.04 14.96 16.47
N LYS A 46 -1.58 15.23 15.27
CA LYS A 46 -2.85 14.63 14.84
C LYS A 46 -2.69 13.14 14.57
N ILE A 47 -1.60 12.72 13.93
CA ILE A 47 -1.30 11.31 13.70
C ILE A 47 -1.17 10.59 15.04
N ASP A 48 -0.39 11.13 15.97
CA ASP A 48 -0.22 10.56 17.32
C ASP A 48 -1.55 10.48 18.09
N ASN A 49 -2.43 11.47 17.93
CA ASN A 49 -3.77 11.43 18.53
C ASN A 49 -4.65 10.33 17.92
N HIS A 50 -4.60 10.13 16.60
CA HIS A 50 -5.30 9.02 15.95
C HIS A 50 -4.78 7.66 16.45
N LEU A 51 -3.46 7.47 16.48
CA LEU A 51 -2.84 6.23 16.97
C LEU A 51 -3.26 5.92 18.42
N ARG A 52 -3.26 6.95 19.29
CA ARG A 52 -3.74 6.81 20.68
C ARG A 52 -5.22 6.45 20.76
N ALA A 53 -6.07 7.06 19.94
CA ALA A 53 -7.50 6.77 19.91
C ALA A 53 -7.76 5.33 19.46
N ILE A 54 -7.11 4.88 18.38
CA ILE A 54 -7.23 3.51 17.86
C ILE A 54 -6.83 2.49 18.93
N LYS A 55 -5.70 2.73 19.62
CA LYS A 55 -5.25 1.87 20.72
C LYS A 55 -6.28 1.80 21.86
N SER A 56 -6.90 2.94 22.21
CA SER A 56 -7.92 3.01 23.26
C SER A 56 -9.22 2.31 22.88
N MET A 57 -9.52 2.22 21.58
CA MET A 57 -10.66 1.48 21.03
C MET A 57 -10.37 -0.02 20.84
N GLU A 58 -9.17 -0.48 21.21
CA GLU A 58 -8.68 -1.84 20.94
C GLU A 58 -8.77 -2.25 19.46
N ALA A 59 -8.76 -1.27 18.56
CA ALA A 59 -8.76 -1.46 17.12
C ALA A 59 -7.33 -1.65 16.58
N HIS A 60 -7.21 -2.19 15.38
CA HIS A 60 -5.92 -2.42 14.73
C HIS A 60 -5.60 -1.28 13.76
N TYR A 61 -4.31 -1.11 13.45
CA TYR A 61 -3.91 -0.21 12.38
C TYR A 61 -2.71 -0.73 11.61
N ILE A 62 -2.57 -0.24 10.39
CA ILE A 62 -1.40 -0.41 9.53
C ILE A 62 -0.93 0.98 9.14
N TYR A 63 0.35 1.26 9.33
CA TYR A 63 0.98 2.51 8.93
C TYR A 63 1.87 2.28 7.71
N VAL A 64 1.38 2.66 6.53
CA VAL A 64 2.02 2.40 5.25
C VAL A 64 2.94 3.55 4.89
N VAL A 65 4.18 3.23 4.54
CA VAL A 65 5.16 4.21 4.06
C VAL A 65 6.01 3.65 2.95
N ASP A 66 6.45 4.53 2.06
CA ASP A 66 7.45 4.18 1.05
C ASP A 66 8.86 4.18 1.67
N ILE A 67 9.69 3.19 1.32
CA ILE A 67 11.09 3.17 1.80
C ILE A 67 11.88 4.38 1.28
N ASN A 68 11.57 4.85 0.07
CA ASN A 68 12.29 5.92 -0.64
C ASN A 68 13.82 5.65 -0.61
N ASP A 69 14.60 6.63 -0.15
CA ASP A 69 16.07 6.56 -0.03
C ASP A 69 16.55 6.02 1.32
N SER A 70 15.65 5.45 2.14
CA SER A 70 16.07 4.86 3.42
C SER A 70 16.95 3.63 3.17
N PRO A 71 18.08 3.46 3.89
CA PRO A 71 19.05 2.40 3.60
C PRO A 71 18.47 1.00 3.83
N CYS A 72 17.50 0.86 4.73
CA CYS A 72 16.78 -0.38 4.97
C CYS A 72 15.44 -0.13 5.67
N VAL A 73 14.58 -1.17 5.70
CA VAL A 73 13.28 -1.17 6.40
C VAL A 73 13.45 -0.81 7.88
N THR A 74 14.45 -1.37 8.56
CA THR A 74 14.72 -1.10 9.97
C THR A 74 15.02 0.37 10.22
N ALA A 75 15.88 0.99 9.39
CA ALA A 75 16.20 2.40 9.52
C ALA A 75 14.96 3.29 9.30
N LYS A 76 14.09 2.94 8.34
CA LYS A 76 12.82 3.63 8.12
C LYS A 76 11.91 3.54 9.34
N LYS A 77 11.75 2.35 9.93
CA LYS A 77 10.94 2.13 11.14
C LYS A 77 11.48 2.93 12.33
N CYS A 78 12.78 2.87 12.60
CA CYS A 78 13.41 3.64 13.68
C CYS A 78 13.16 5.14 13.53
N LYS A 79 13.31 5.69 12.32
CA LYS A 79 13.04 7.10 12.05
C LYS A 79 11.59 7.49 12.37
N LEU A 80 10.62 6.64 12.03
CA LEU A 80 9.21 6.89 12.34
C LEU A 80 8.92 6.84 13.83
N GLN A 81 9.51 5.88 14.57
CA GLN A 81 9.37 5.80 16.02
C GLN A 81 9.93 7.02 16.74
N MET A 82 11.02 7.62 16.24
CA MET A 82 11.54 8.87 16.79
C MET A 82 10.62 10.07 16.51
N MET A 83 9.79 10.01 15.47
CA MET A 83 8.93 11.11 15.02
C MET A 83 7.51 11.04 15.58
N LEU A 84 6.99 9.84 15.86
CA LEU A 84 5.62 9.58 16.28
C LEU A 84 5.66 8.78 17.58
N LYS A 85 5.13 9.35 18.66
CA LYS A 85 5.25 8.78 20.01
C LYS A 85 4.45 7.50 20.18
N ASN A 86 3.30 7.40 19.51
CA ASN A 86 2.35 6.29 19.71
C ASN A 86 2.44 5.22 18.62
N ILE A 87 3.47 5.26 17.76
CA ILE A 87 3.62 4.29 16.68
C ILE A 87 4.34 3.03 17.17
N ASP A 88 3.68 1.89 16.97
CA ASP A 88 4.26 0.56 17.08
C ASP A 88 4.98 0.18 15.77
N PRO A 89 6.28 -0.19 15.80
CA PRO A 89 7.04 -0.60 14.63
C PRO A 89 6.51 -1.87 13.97
N GLU A 90 5.79 -2.72 14.69
CA GLU A 90 5.19 -3.93 14.13
C GLU A 90 4.00 -3.61 13.22
N ASN A 91 3.33 -2.48 13.45
CA ASN A 91 2.24 -2.03 12.62
C ASN A 91 2.71 -1.17 11.43
N ILE A 92 4.02 -0.97 11.26
CA ILE A 92 4.59 -0.24 10.12
C ILE A 92 4.81 -1.19 8.95
N LEU A 93 4.15 -0.90 7.84
CA LEU A 93 4.34 -1.57 6.56
C LEU A 93 5.18 -0.67 5.66
N VAL A 94 6.36 -1.17 5.28
CA VAL A 94 7.28 -0.45 4.39
C VAL A 94 7.17 -1.02 2.99
N VAL A 95 6.69 -0.21 2.05
CA VAL A 95 6.66 -0.52 0.63
C VAL A 95 8.07 -0.37 0.07
N ILE A 96 8.56 -1.39 -0.65
CA ILE A 96 9.89 -1.35 -1.26
C ILE A 96 9.82 -0.54 -2.55
N LYS A 97 10.75 0.42 -2.65
CA LYS A 97 10.69 1.60 -3.52
C LYS A 97 9.44 2.45 -3.28
N GLU A 98 8.36 2.20 -3.99
CA GLU A 98 7.13 3.02 -3.93
C GLU A 98 5.89 2.20 -4.28
N ILE A 99 4.70 2.68 -3.90
CA ILE A 99 3.42 2.00 -4.14
C ILE A 99 3.13 1.73 -5.63
N GLU A 100 3.67 2.53 -6.55
CA GLU A 100 3.55 2.31 -7.99
C GLU A 100 4.10 0.95 -8.44
N SER A 101 5.10 0.43 -7.74
CA SER A 101 5.60 -0.93 -7.97
C SER A 101 4.54 -2.00 -7.73
N TRP A 102 3.67 -1.79 -6.74
CA TRP A 102 2.59 -2.73 -6.41
C TRP A 102 1.53 -2.75 -7.48
N TYR A 103 1.17 -1.60 -8.05
CA TYR A 103 0.21 -1.52 -9.16
C TYR A 103 0.63 -2.43 -10.33
N LEU A 104 1.90 -2.40 -10.73
CA LEU A 104 2.39 -3.25 -11.82
C LEU A 104 2.54 -4.71 -11.42
N ALA A 105 2.77 -5.00 -10.14
CA ALA A 105 3.00 -6.36 -9.65
C ALA A 105 1.79 -7.27 -9.93
N GLY A 106 0.57 -6.73 -9.88
CA GLY A 106 -0.65 -7.52 -10.11
C GLY A 106 -0.97 -7.81 -11.58
N LEU A 107 -0.16 -7.34 -12.52
CA LEU A 107 -0.37 -7.56 -13.94
C LEU A 107 0.36 -8.83 -14.39
N ASP A 108 -0.37 -9.84 -14.86
CA ASP A 108 0.23 -10.94 -15.60
C ASP A 108 0.55 -10.54 -17.05
N ASP A 109 1.15 -11.44 -17.82
CA ASP A 109 1.60 -11.12 -19.18
C ASP A 109 0.43 -10.75 -20.10
N HIS A 110 -0.73 -11.37 -19.92
CA HIS A 110 -1.94 -11.06 -20.68
C HIS A 110 -2.52 -9.69 -20.32
N ALA A 111 -2.56 -9.36 -19.02
CA ALA A 111 -2.97 -8.06 -18.51
C ALA A 111 -2.03 -6.95 -18.98
N CYS A 112 -0.72 -7.20 -19.00
CA CYS A 112 0.27 -6.28 -19.58
C CYS A 112 -0.04 -6.01 -21.05
N ILE A 113 -0.25 -7.04 -21.87
CA ILE A 113 -0.58 -6.88 -23.30
C ILE A 113 -1.88 -6.08 -23.47
N THR A 114 -2.92 -6.39 -22.69
CA THR A 114 -4.22 -5.67 -22.72
C THR A 114 -4.04 -4.17 -22.44
N LEU A 115 -3.14 -3.85 -21.51
CA LEU A 115 -2.82 -2.47 -21.15
C LEU A 115 -1.74 -1.83 -22.04
N ASP A 116 -1.30 -2.43 -23.15
CA ASP A 116 -0.18 -1.95 -23.99
C ASP A 116 1.14 -1.77 -23.22
N LEU A 117 1.41 -2.66 -22.27
CA LEU A 117 2.63 -2.70 -21.48
C LEU A 117 3.51 -3.89 -21.89
N LYS A 118 4.82 -3.73 -21.73
CA LYS A 118 5.74 -4.87 -21.80
C LYS A 118 5.64 -5.68 -20.51
N PRO A 119 5.49 -7.01 -20.60
CA PRO A 119 5.55 -7.87 -19.41
C PRO A 119 6.86 -7.69 -18.66
N CYS A 120 6.78 -7.67 -17.33
CA CYS A 120 7.92 -7.63 -16.44
C CYS A 120 7.79 -8.70 -15.36
N THR A 121 8.93 -9.26 -14.94
CA THR A 121 8.99 -10.38 -13.98
C THR A 121 9.12 -9.90 -12.54
N LEU A 122 9.77 -8.77 -12.29
CA LEU A 122 9.99 -8.19 -10.97
C LEU A 122 9.69 -6.69 -10.98
N THR A 123 9.09 -6.20 -9.89
CA THR A 123 8.64 -4.80 -9.79
C THR A 123 9.25 -4.05 -8.61
N ASP A 124 9.95 -4.73 -7.69
CA ASP A 124 10.56 -4.12 -6.48
C ASP A 124 11.42 -2.88 -6.72
N GLY A 125 12.00 -2.76 -7.92
CA GLY A 125 12.88 -1.65 -8.29
C GLY A 125 12.19 -0.51 -9.04
N ILE A 126 10.89 -0.63 -9.34
CA ILE A 126 10.18 0.34 -10.15
C ILE A 126 9.92 1.61 -9.35
N THR A 127 10.38 2.74 -9.88
CA THR A 127 10.07 4.07 -9.33
C THR A 127 8.81 4.67 -9.97
N LYS A 128 8.30 5.73 -9.37
CA LYS A 128 7.17 6.53 -9.82
C LYS A 128 7.42 7.14 -11.20
N GLU A 129 8.65 7.59 -11.46
CA GLU A 129 9.04 8.12 -12.77
C GLU A 129 9.00 7.03 -13.85
N GLN A 130 9.54 5.85 -13.53
CA GLN A 130 9.48 4.69 -14.42
C GLN A 130 8.03 4.27 -14.67
N PHE A 131 7.22 4.16 -13.62
CA PHE A 131 5.79 3.90 -13.74
C PHE A 131 5.09 4.92 -14.65
N ASN A 132 5.36 6.21 -14.45
CA ASN A 132 4.76 7.28 -15.24
C ASN A 132 5.19 7.20 -16.72
N SER A 133 6.44 6.82 -17.00
CA SER A 133 6.92 6.63 -18.37
C SER A 133 6.29 5.42 -19.08
N LEU A 134 5.76 4.46 -18.32
CA LEU A 134 5.10 3.27 -18.86
C LEU A 134 3.66 3.54 -19.27
N ILE A 135 3.06 4.66 -18.83
CA ILE A 135 1.66 4.98 -19.10
C ILE A 135 1.45 5.16 -20.62
N PRO A 136 0.67 4.29 -21.27
CA PRO A 136 0.42 4.41 -22.70
C PRO A 136 -0.41 5.66 -23.02
N LYS A 137 -0.18 6.22 -24.21
CA LYS A 137 -0.85 7.45 -24.67
C LYS A 137 -2.38 7.34 -24.78
N LYS A 138 -2.94 6.12 -24.79
CA LYS A 138 -4.39 5.89 -24.84
C LYS A 138 -5.12 6.26 -23.55
N PHE A 139 -4.41 6.41 -22.43
CA PHE A 139 -5.02 6.77 -21.16
C PHE A 139 -5.01 8.30 -20.98
N ASP A 140 -6.19 8.86 -20.71
CA ASP A 140 -6.37 10.31 -20.54
C ASP A 140 -5.67 10.86 -19.28
N SER A 141 -5.37 9.99 -18.32
CA SER A 141 -4.66 10.36 -17.10
C SER A 141 -4.00 9.16 -16.43
N ARG A 142 -2.99 9.45 -15.61
CA ARG A 142 -2.40 8.52 -14.65
C ARG A 142 -3.45 7.85 -13.75
N VAL A 143 -4.46 8.62 -13.34
CA VAL A 143 -5.55 8.14 -12.49
C VAL A 143 -6.37 7.05 -13.21
N ASN A 144 -6.73 7.30 -14.47
CA ASN A 144 -7.47 6.35 -15.31
C ASN A 144 -6.66 5.05 -15.47
N PHE A 145 -5.37 5.17 -15.84
CA PHE A 145 -4.50 4.01 -15.97
C PHE A 145 -4.42 3.14 -14.70
N MET A 146 -4.25 3.76 -13.54
CA MET A 146 -4.24 3.05 -12.26
C MET A 146 -5.57 2.36 -11.93
N ILE A 147 -6.71 2.96 -12.32
CA ILE A 147 -8.02 2.33 -12.15
C ILE A 147 -8.15 1.09 -13.05
N GLU A 148 -7.71 1.17 -14.30
CA GLU A 148 -7.74 0.01 -15.21
C GLU A 148 -6.84 -1.13 -14.73
N ILE A 149 -5.66 -0.82 -14.20
CA ILE A 149 -4.80 -1.82 -13.54
C ILE A 149 -5.57 -2.53 -12.41
N LEU A 150 -6.21 -1.76 -11.52
CA LEU A 150 -6.92 -2.29 -10.36
C LEU A 150 -8.16 -3.14 -10.71
N LYS A 151 -8.69 -3.04 -11.94
CA LYS A 151 -9.79 -3.90 -12.40
C LYS A 151 -9.35 -5.31 -12.75
N ILE A 152 -8.11 -5.47 -13.23
CA ILE A 152 -7.54 -6.75 -13.68
C ILE A 152 -6.41 -7.24 -12.78
N PHE A 153 -6.31 -6.67 -11.57
CA PHE A 153 -5.24 -6.93 -10.62
C PHE A 153 -5.33 -8.34 -10.05
N SER A 154 -4.25 -9.11 -10.14
CA SER A 154 -4.11 -10.43 -9.52
C SER A 154 -3.21 -10.37 -8.28
N ILE A 155 -3.76 -10.73 -7.12
CA ILE A 155 -3.01 -10.82 -5.85
C ILE A 155 -1.92 -11.89 -5.95
N GLU A 156 -2.23 -13.05 -6.54
CA GLU A 156 -1.25 -14.13 -6.69
C GLU A 156 -0.09 -13.73 -7.61
N THR A 157 -0.38 -13.03 -8.71
CA THR A 157 0.67 -12.48 -9.57
C THR A 157 1.51 -11.46 -8.80
N ALA A 158 0.87 -10.55 -8.06
CA ALA A 158 1.57 -9.53 -7.28
C ALA A 158 2.49 -10.10 -6.19
N LYS A 159 2.08 -11.19 -5.53
CA LYS A 159 2.93 -11.90 -4.54
C LYS A 159 4.21 -12.44 -5.17
N THR A 160 4.16 -12.88 -6.43
CA THR A 160 5.35 -13.39 -7.13
C THR A 160 6.27 -12.27 -7.64
N LYS A 161 5.70 -11.13 -8.04
CA LYS A 161 6.43 -10.03 -8.68
C LYS A 161 6.96 -8.95 -7.75
N ASN A 162 6.49 -8.89 -6.49
CA ASN A 162 6.91 -7.86 -5.53
C ASN A 162 7.03 -8.41 -4.11
N ARG A 163 8.24 -8.34 -3.53
CA ARG A 163 8.48 -8.93 -2.21
C ARG A 163 7.75 -8.21 -1.08
N SER A 164 7.56 -6.90 -1.21
CA SER A 164 6.90 -6.09 -0.17
C SER A 164 5.39 -6.22 -0.21
N PHE A 165 4.82 -6.40 -1.40
CA PHE A 165 3.41 -6.77 -1.54
C PHE A 165 3.17 -8.18 -0.98
N ARG A 166 4.05 -9.15 -1.29
CA ARG A 166 3.96 -10.49 -0.69
C ARG A 166 4.00 -10.44 0.83
N TYR A 167 4.95 -9.69 1.40
CA TYR A 167 5.04 -9.50 2.84
C TYR A 167 3.76 -8.91 3.44
N PHE A 168 3.13 -7.93 2.76
CA PHE A 168 1.85 -7.39 3.17
C PHE A 168 0.76 -8.46 3.22
N ILE A 169 0.58 -9.23 2.15
CA ILE A 169 -0.43 -10.28 2.08
C ILE A 169 -0.20 -11.35 3.15
N GLU A 170 1.03 -11.83 3.30
CA GLU A 170 1.37 -12.89 4.27
C GLU A 170 1.28 -12.42 5.73
N LYS A 171 1.72 -11.19 6.03
CA LYS A 171 1.71 -10.66 7.39
C LYS A 171 0.32 -10.42 7.94
N TYR A 172 -0.57 -9.90 7.09
CA TYR A 172 -1.94 -9.58 7.50
C TYR A 172 -2.92 -10.71 7.11
N ASP A 173 -2.42 -11.75 6.46
CA ASP A 173 -3.14 -12.93 6.01
C ASP A 173 -4.38 -12.51 5.19
N CYS A 174 -4.10 -11.72 4.15
CA CYS A 174 -5.08 -11.21 3.20
C CYS A 174 -5.55 -12.37 2.32
N GLU A 175 -6.87 -12.58 2.23
CA GLU A 175 -7.51 -13.61 1.37
C GLU A 175 -8.09 -13.00 0.09
#